data_AF-A0A7G3UZF2-F1
#
_entry.id   AF-A0A7G3UZF2-F1
#
_cell.length_a   1.000
_cell.length_b   1.000
_cell.length_c   1.000
_cell.angle_alpha   90.00
_cell.angle_beta   90.00
_cell.angle_gamma   90.00
#
_symmetry.space_group_name_H-M   'P 1'
#
loop_
_entity.id
_entity.type
_entity.pdbx_description
1 polymer ?
#
loop_
_entity_poly.entity_id
_entity_poly.type
_entity_poly.pdbx_seq_one_letter_code
_entity_poly.pdbx_strand_id
1 'polypeptide(L)'
;MPQLDKFTYFTQFFWLCLIFFTFYIPICNDGDGILGISRILKLRNQLVSNRGNKIQSKDPNSLENILIKGFSTGVSYMYSSLFEVSQWCKTVDLFGKRRK
;
A
#
# COMPACT_ATOMS: atom_id res chain seq x y z
N MET A 1 51.30 19.15 -0.70
CA MET A 1 49.87 19.02 -0.35
C MET A 1 49.63 19.93 0.84
N PRO A 2 48.72 20.92 0.77
CA PRO A 2 48.53 21.86 1.87
C PRO A 2 48.05 21.09 3.11
N GLN A 3 48.75 21.24 4.23
CA GLN A 3 48.40 20.60 5.49
C GLN A 3 47.11 21.22 6.03
N LEU A 4 46.26 20.37 6.62
CA LEU A 4 45.01 20.80 7.22
C LEU A 4 45.32 21.67 8.44
N ASP A 5 45.12 22.98 8.28
CA ASP A 5 45.38 23.94 9.35
C ASP A 5 44.37 23.73 10.48
N LYS A 6 44.90 23.40 11.66
CA LYS A 6 44.13 23.04 12.85
C LYS A 6 43.25 24.19 13.34
N PHE A 7 43.70 25.43 13.16
CA PHE A 7 42.91 26.63 13.51
C PHE A 7 41.76 26.82 12.54
N THR A 8 42.03 26.74 11.24
CA THR A 8 40.99 26.82 10.20
C THR A 8 39.92 25.74 10.37
N TYR A 9 40.31 24.50 10.68
CA TYR A 9 39.37 23.40 10.91
C TYR A 9 38.45 23.65 12.11
N PHE A 10 39.00 24.15 13.22
CA PHE A 10 38.21 24.46 14.41
C PHE A 10 37.18 25.57 14.14
N THR A 11 37.60 26.64 13.45
CA THR A 11 36.70 27.73 13.07
C THR A 11 35.61 27.25 12.11
N GLN A 12 35.95 26.45 11.10
CA GLN A 12 34.97 25.86 10.18
C GLN A 12 33.95 24.98 10.91
N PHE A 13 34.41 24.11 11.81
CA PHE A 13 33.54 23.27 12.62
C PHE A 13 32.61 24.10 13.52
N PHE A 14 33.14 25.16 14.14
CA PHE A 14 32.36 26.07 14.98
C PHE A 14 31.23 26.77 14.20
N TRP A 15 31.53 27.31 13.01
CA TRP A 15 30.52 27.93 12.15
C TRP A 15 29.50 26.94 11.63
N LEU A 16 29.94 25.73 11.31
CA LEU A 16 29.05 24.65 10.93
C LEU A 16 28.09 24.29 12.06
N CYS A 17 28.58 24.14 13.29
CA CYS A 17 27.75 23.95 14.47
C CYS A 17 26.75 25.10 14.67
N LEU A 18 27.19 26.36 14.59
CA LEU A 18 26.30 27.51 14.71
C LEU A 18 25.17 27.47 13.69
N ILE A 19 25.50 27.26 12.41
CA ILE A 19 24.52 27.14 11.33
C ILE A 19 23.53 26.00 11.60
N PHE A 20 24.02 24.82 11.97
CA PHE A 20 23.17 23.67 12.29
C PHE A 20 22.22 23.96 13.44
N PHE A 21 22.70 24.56 14.54
CA PHE A 21 21.85 24.90 15.67
C PHE A 21 20.82 25.97 15.35
N THR A 22 21.18 26.99 14.55
CA THR A 22 20.24 28.04 14.13
C THR A 22 19.07 27.48 13.33
N PHE A 23 19.28 26.44 12.51
CA PHE A 23 18.18 25.78 11.80
C PHE A 23 17.48 24.71 12.64
N TYR A 24 18.20 24.01 13.52
CA TYR A 24 17.64 22.92 14.32
C TYR A 24 16.71 23.39 15.44
N ILE A 25 17.06 24.48 16.13
CA ILE A 25 16.27 25.04 17.24
C ILE A 25 14.83 25.38 16.80
N PRO A 26 14.58 26.14 15.72
CA PRO A 26 13.20 26.39 15.27
C PRO A 26 12.51 25.11 14.82
N ILE A 27 13.17 24.17 14.13
CA ILE A 27 12.56 22.88 13.75
C ILE A 27 12.06 22.07 14.96
N CYS A 28 12.77 22.16 16.10
CA CYS A 28 12.39 21.48 17.34
C CYS A 28 11.36 22.26 18.17
N ASN A 29 11.43 23.59 18.18
CA ASN A 29 10.61 24.44 19.04
C ASN A 29 9.35 25.00 18.35
N ASP A 30 9.33 25.05 17.02
CA ASP A 30 8.15 25.42 16.26
C ASP A 30 7.07 24.36 16.49
N GLY A 31 5.90 24.81 16.93
CA GLY A 31 4.75 23.92 17.22
C GLY A 31 4.35 23.03 16.04
N ASP A 32 4.69 23.46 14.83
CA ASP A 32 4.40 22.78 13.56
C ASP A 32 5.59 21.98 13.00
N GLY A 33 6.76 22.00 13.64
CA GLY A 33 7.94 21.22 13.25
C GLY A 33 7.77 19.73 13.56
N ILE A 34 8.69 19.16 14.32
CA ILE A 34 8.66 17.71 14.64
C ILE A 34 7.38 17.33 15.40
N LEU A 35 6.90 18.19 16.29
CA LEU A 35 5.68 17.96 17.06
C LEU A 35 4.41 18.03 16.19
N GLY A 36 4.37 18.95 15.22
CA GLY A 36 3.27 19.05 14.25
C GLY A 36 3.14 17.78 13.40
N ILE A 37 4.26 17.31 12.84
CA ILE A 37 4.32 16.07 12.05
C ILE A 37 3.88 14.87 12.89
N SER A 38 4.32 14.79 14.15
CA SER A 38 3.96 13.70 15.07
C SER A 38 2.45 13.68 15.36
N ARG A 39 1.81 14.85 15.52
CA ARG A 39 0.36 14.96 15.69
C ARG A 39 -0.40 14.49 14.45
N ILE A 40 0.05 14.88 13.25
CA ILE A 40 -0.56 14.45 11.99
C ILE A 40 -0.44 12.93 11.82
N LEU A 41 0.74 12.37 12.10
CA LEU A 41 0.98 10.93 12.03
C LEU A 41 0.08 10.18 13.01
N LYS A 42 -0.06 10.69 14.25
CA LYS A 42 -0.95 10.13 15.26
C LYS A 42 -2.41 10.11 14.81
N LEU A 43 -2.91 11.22 14.26
CA LEU A 43 -4.28 11.31 13.75
C LEU A 43 -4.53 10.34 12.58
N ARG A 44 -3.58 10.23 11.65
CA ARG A 44 -3.67 9.27 10.53
C ARG A 44 -3.71 7.82 11.03
N ASN A 45 -2.85 7.46 11.97
CA ASN A 45 -2.85 6.12 12.55
C ASN A 45 -4.15 5.81 13.29
N GLN A 46 -4.73 6.79 13.99
CA GLN A 46 -6.05 6.63 14.63
C GLN A 46 -7.16 6.42 13.60
N LEU A 47 -7.19 7.19 12.51
CA LEU A 47 -8.15 7.03 11.43
C LEU A 47 -8.04 5.66 10.74
N VAL A 48 -6.82 5.21 10.46
CA VAL A 48 -6.55 3.90 9.86
C VAL A 48 -6.98 2.77 10.82
N SER A 49 -6.62 2.87 12.10
CA SER A 49 -7.03 1.90 13.12
C SER A 49 -8.55 1.83 13.25
N ASN A 50 -9.23 2.98 13.32
CA ASN A 50 -10.69 3.04 13.42
C ASN A 50 -11.38 2.47 12.18
N ARG A 51 -10.81 2.66 10.98
CA ARG A 51 -11.27 2.03 9.74
C ARG A 51 -11.14 0.51 9.80
N GLY A 52 -10.00 -0.01 10.26
CA GLY A 52 -9.79 -1.45 10.46
C GLY A 52 -10.80 -2.04 11.43
N ASN A 53 -11.04 -1.38 12.56
CA ASN A 53 -11.99 -1.82 13.58
C ASN A 53 -13.44 -1.78 13.08
N LYS A 54 -13.85 -0.76 12.31
CA LYS A 54 -15.19 -0.69 11.69
C LYS A 54 -15.43 -1.75 10.63
N ILE A 55 -14.37 -2.22 9.96
CA ILE A 55 -14.45 -3.32 8.99
C ILE A 55 -14.55 -4.65 9.75
N GLN A 56 -13.76 -4.83 10.80
CA GLN A 56 -13.78 -6.03 11.64
C GLN A 56 -15.08 -6.18 12.45
N SER A 57 -15.73 -5.08 12.84
CA SER A 57 -17.02 -5.11 13.55
C SER A 57 -18.23 -5.35 12.64
N LYS A 58 -18.08 -5.26 11.31
CA LYS A 58 -19.13 -5.61 10.35
C LYS A 58 -19.03 -7.11 10.06
N ASP A 59 -19.68 -7.89 10.91
CA ASP A 59 -19.89 -9.34 10.80
C ASP A 59 -18.60 -10.13 10.47
N PRO A 60 -18.00 -10.87 11.43
CA PRO A 60 -16.72 -11.55 11.23
C PRO A 60 -16.71 -12.49 10.01
N ASN A 61 -17.89 -12.97 9.58
CA ASN A 61 -18.05 -13.85 8.43
C ASN A 61 -18.29 -13.09 7.11
N SER A 62 -18.38 -11.76 7.11
CA SER A 62 -18.75 -10.99 5.90
C SER A 62 -17.72 -11.10 4.78
N LEU A 63 -16.43 -11.03 5.10
CA LEU A 63 -15.35 -11.22 4.13
C LEU A 63 -15.32 -12.65 3.59
N GLU A 64 -15.47 -13.64 4.48
CA GLU A 64 -15.53 -15.04 4.09
C GLU A 64 -16.72 -15.30 3.16
N ASN A 65 -17.90 -14.78 3.50
CA ASN A 65 -19.10 -14.87 2.68
C ASN A 65 -18.93 -14.19 1.31
N ILE A 66 -18.27 -13.03 1.24
CA ILE A 66 -17.96 -12.36 -0.03
C ILE A 66 -17.00 -13.19 -0.87
N LEU A 67 -15.95 -13.75 -0.26
CA LEU A 67 -14.98 -14.60 -0.95
C LEU A 67 -15.62 -15.88 -1.47
N ILE A 68 -16.40 -16.58 -0.64
CA ILE A 68 -17.14 -17.79 -1.04
C ILE A 68 -18.09 -17.48 -2.20
N LYS A 69 -18.84 -16.38 -2.12
CA LYS A 69 -19.77 -15.98 -3.19
C LYS A 69 -19.04 -15.60 -4.47
N GLY A 70 -17.94 -14.85 -4.38
CA GLY A 70 -17.13 -14.47 -5.53
C GLY A 70 -16.50 -15.69 -6.21
N PHE A 71 -15.93 -16.60 -5.43
CA PHE A 71 -15.25 -17.79 -5.93
C PHE A 71 -16.25 -18.78 -6.54
N SER A 72 -17.38 -19.05 -5.87
CA SER A 72 -18.44 -19.91 -6.41
C SER A 72 -18.99 -19.36 -7.72
N THR A 73 -19.25 -18.05 -7.81
CA THR A 73 -19.69 -17.42 -9.06
C THR A 73 -18.65 -17.56 -10.17
N GLY A 74 -17.37 -17.30 -9.87
CA GLY A 74 -16.28 -17.45 -10.84
C GLY A 74 -16.16 -18.88 -11.37
N VAL A 75 -16.19 -19.87 -10.46
CA VAL A 75 -16.14 -21.30 -10.83
C VAL A 75 -17.36 -21.69 -11.67
N SER A 76 -18.57 -21.26 -11.30
CA SER A 76 -19.78 -21.52 -12.08
C SER A 76 -19.70 -20.94 -13.49
N TYR A 77 -19.18 -19.72 -13.66
CA TYR A 77 -18.97 -19.10 -14.98
C TYR A 77 -17.97 -19.88 -15.82
N MET A 78 -16.83 -20.26 -15.24
CA MET A 78 -15.83 -21.07 -15.93
C MET A 78 -16.39 -22.42 -16.37
N TYR A 79 -17.12 -23.10 -15.48
CA TYR A 79 -17.74 -24.38 -15.77
C TYR A 79 -18.79 -24.27 -16.89
N SER A 80 -19.66 -23.25 -16.85
CA SER A 80 -20.65 -23.00 -17.90
C SER A 80 -19.98 -22.75 -19.25
N SER A 81 -18.94 -21.92 -19.26
CA SER A 81 -18.20 -21.60 -20.49
C SER A 81 -17.53 -22.84 -21.09
N LEU A 82 -16.89 -23.67 -20.26
CA LEU A 82 -16.29 -24.93 -20.71
C LEU A 82 -17.33 -25.92 -21.21
N PHE A 83 -18.48 -25.99 -20.54
CA PHE A 83 -19.58 -26.86 -20.95
C PHE A 83 -20.15 -26.44 -22.31
N GLU A 84 -20.44 -25.16 -22.51
CA GLU A 84 -20.92 -24.62 -23.80
C GLU A 84 -19.93 -24.90 -24.93
N VAL A 85 -18.64 -24.62 -24.71
CA VAL A 85 -17.58 -24.93 -25.69
C VAL A 85 -17.53 -26.42 -26.01
N SER A 86 -17.71 -27.30 -25.01
CA SER A 86 -17.73 -28.74 -25.24
C SER A 86 -18.90 -29.20 -26.11
N GLN A 87 -20.08 -28.59 -25.94
CA GLN A 87 -21.26 -28.88 -26.75
C GLN A 87 -21.09 -28.34 -28.18
N TRP A 88 -20.49 -27.17 -28.33
CA TRP A 88 -20.14 -26.61 -29.62
C TRP A 88 -19.14 -27.50 -30.38
N CYS A 89 -18.08 -27.97 -29.72
CA CYS A 89 -17.13 -28.90 -30.34
C CYS A 89 -17.80 -30.20 -30.80
N LYS A 90 -18.70 -30.78 -29.99
CA LYS A 90 -19.46 -31.99 -30.36
C LYS A 90 -20.36 -31.76 -31.57
N THR A 91 -21.04 -30.61 -31.63
CA THR A 91 -21.90 -30.28 -32.77
C THR A 91 -21.08 -30.07 -34.04
N VAL A 92 -19.97 -29.33 -33.97
CA VAL A 92 -19.06 -29.14 -35.11
C VAL A 92 -18.49 -30.48 -35.61
N ASP A 93 -18.06 -31.38 -34.72
CA ASP A 93 -17.55 -32.71 -35.10
C ASP A 93 -18.61 -33.53 -35.85
N LEU A 94 -19.86 -33.52 -35.36
CA LEU A 94 -21.00 -34.17 -36.05
C LEU A 94 -21.27 -33.58 -37.44
N PHE A 95 -21.20 -32.26 -37.59
CA PHE A 95 -21.36 -31.59 -38.90
C PHE A 95 -20.20 -31.90 -39.86
N GLY A 96 -18.98 -32.03 -39.36
CA GLY A 96 -17.82 -32.43 -40.15
C GLY A 96 -17.91 -33.87 -40.63
N LYS A 97 -18.37 -34.79 -39.78
CA LYS A 97 -18.55 -36.22 -40.11
C LYS A 97 -19.66 -36.47 -41.13
N ARG A 98 -20.66 -35.58 -41.24
CA ARG A 98 -21.75 -35.66 -42.22
C ARG A 98 -21.40 -35.11 -43.61
N ARG A 99 -20.28 -34.38 -43.73
CA ARG A 99 -19.82 -33.76 -45.00
C ARG A 99 -18.73 -34.58 -45.72
N LYS A 100 -18.24 -35.66 -45.13
CA LYS A 100 -17.44 -36.70 -45.79
C LYS A 100 -18.36 -37.84 -46.21
#